data_AF-A0A962H0Z5-F1
#
_entry.id   AF-A0A962H0Z5-F1
#
_cell.length_a   1.000
_cell.length_b   1.000
_cell.length_c   1.000
_cell.angle_alpha   90.00
_cell.angle_beta   90.00
_cell.angle_gamma   90.00
#
_symmetry.space_group_name_H-M   'P 1'
#
loop_
_entity.id
_entity.type
_entity.pdbx_description
1 polymer ?
#
loop_
_entity_poly.entity_id
_entity_poly.type
_entity_poly.pdbx_seq_one_letter_code
_entity_poly.pdbx_strand_id
1 'polypeptide(L)'
;MDPSRNLMRLAALLFAIGLCAATLAGAANPDPTERTWRAVLFDGRKVGLSLTEREVQTDGAVRSAEILELEIQREGVSVSMRSLEETLESASGEALSFRADIRTAGQELRYVGTRVGPEAFEVRMDGAGDTRTQTIQVPAQALFFEGQRKALLAGLRGEKTLIALDAFIPSQLMVVPLETSFKPRRRIELMKDEAELTEVEQLVRYPDGPMQVSAFVDDQFNAQRIRMDLAGMKVELLACDEACARAPNQPIDFLDKLVIDAPRALSAKERQGVLTFEVSIQGTDIAPTSTGQQQVRELGPGRFSIRIDPKARWPESEVLALYKEPSAWVQSDSPVIKDLAKRAAGDAADDQARMTHAEAFVRQYIFGKTLSVGYASALEVATTRQGDCTEHALLLTAIARALDIPARVATGLAYVPSFGDRDDVFVPHAWTEVYLDGRWQGFDAALNGFDSGHIALAVGDGDPVRYFAGVALLGRLQIDRVAQVQP
;
A
#
# COMPACT_ATOMS: atom_id res chain seq x y z
N MET A 1 -12.99 -1.54 6.91
CA MET A 1 -12.43 -2.32 5.77
C MET A 1 -11.95 -1.33 4.72
N ASP A 2 -10.71 -1.47 4.25
CA ASP A 2 -9.90 -0.33 3.80
C ASP A 2 -9.37 -0.45 2.35
N PRO A 3 -10.23 -0.24 1.33
CA PRO A 3 -9.96 0.22 -0.03
C PRO A 3 -8.63 0.44 -0.78
N SER A 4 -7.43 0.23 -0.28
CA SER A 4 -6.19 0.57 -1.05
C SER A 4 -4.97 -0.20 -0.57
N ARG A 5 -4.96 -0.45 0.74
CA ARG A 5 -4.30 -1.59 1.34
C ARG A 5 -4.65 -2.86 0.56
N ASN A 6 -5.88 -3.05 0.05
CA ASN A 6 -6.20 -4.18 -0.85
C ASN A 6 -5.42 -4.18 -2.19
N LEU A 7 -4.62 -3.17 -2.55
CA LEU A 7 -3.93 -3.07 -3.85
C LEU A 7 -2.50 -3.62 -3.77
N MET A 8 -1.71 -3.18 -2.78
CA MET A 8 -0.47 -3.90 -2.42
C MET A 8 -0.77 -5.25 -1.75
N ARG A 9 -1.87 -5.36 -1.00
CA ARG A 9 -2.38 -6.67 -0.55
C ARG A 9 -3.05 -7.47 -1.64
N LEU A 10 -3.28 -6.91 -2.83
CA LEU A 10 -3.71 -7.76 -3.93
C LEU A 10 -2.60 -8.76 -4.27
N ALA A 11 -1.33 -8.34 -4.16
CA ALA A 11 -0.18 -9.24 -4.23
C ALA A 11 -0.06 -10.09 -2.95
N ALA A 12 -0.04 -9.45 -1.78
CA ALA A 12 0.29 -10.14 -0.53
C ALA A 12 -0.80 -11.05 0.07
N LEU A 13 -2.06 -10.97 -0.38
CA LEU A 13 -3.21 -11.66 0.22
C LEU A 13 -3.78 -12.77 -0.69
N LEU A 14 -3.40 -12.80 -1.97
CA LEU A 14 -3.63 -13.95 -2.86
C LEU A 14 -3.11 -15.26 -2.23
N PHE A 15 -1.95 -15.20 -1.58
CA PHE A 15 -1.26 -16.38 -1.06
C PHE A 15 -1.88 -17.02 0.17
N ALA A 16 -2.81 -16.34 0.84
CA ALA A 16 -3.59 -16.97 1.91
C ALA A 16 -4.55 -18.06 1.34
N ILE A 17 -4.54 -18.32 0.03
CA ILE A 17 -5.62 -18.99 -0.72
C ILE A 17 -5.10 -19.85 -1.92
N GLY A 18 -3.96 -20.58 -1.86
CA GLY A 18 -3.46 -21.47 -2.98
C GLY A 18 -2.86 -22.80 -2.48
N LEU A 19 -2.58 -23.92 -3.20
CA LEU A 19 -2.67 -24.47 -4.59
C LEU A 19 -2.55 -26.05 -4.52
N CYS A 20 -2.81 -26.92 -5.51
CA CYS A 20 -3.11 -26.80 -6.96
C CYS A 20 -4.03 -27.93 -7.52
N ALA A 21 -4.54 -27.78 -8.75
CA ALA A 21 -5.48 -28.69 -9.41
C ALA A 21 -4.81 -29.80 -10.24
N ALA A 22 -5.54 -30.89 -10.51
CA ALA A 22 -5.04 -32.07 -11.22
C ALA A 22 -5.80 -32.37 -12.53
N THR A 23 -5.08 -32.44 -13.66
CA THR A 23 -5.60 -32.94 -14.95
C THR A 23 -5.44 -34.46 -15.06
N LEU A 24 -6.52 -35.17 -15.40
CA LEU A 24 -6.46 -36.60 -15.66
C LEU A 24 -6.15 -36.91 -17.14
N ALA A 25 -5.15 -37.78 -17.33
CA ALA A 25 -4.78 -38.48 -18.58
C ALA A 25 -4.22 -37.65 -19.76
N GLY A 26 -2.92 -37.84 -20.04
CA GLY A 26 -2.26 -37.39 -21.28
C GLY A 26 -0.73 -37.44 -21.15
N ALA A 27 -0.07 -38.44 -21.74
CA ALA A 27 1.32 -38.76 -21.41
C ALA A 27 2.38 -37.95 -22.18
N ALA A 28 3.03 -37.01 -21.50
CA ALA A 28 4.43 -36.60 -21.67
C ALA A 28 4.87 -35.89 -20.36
N ASN A 29 6.15 -35.95 -19.98
CA ASN A 29 6.69 -35.45 -18.69
C ASN A 29 5.89 -34.29 -18.07
N PRO A 30 5.22 -34.48 -16.91
CA PRO A 30 4.55 -33.37 -16.24
C PRO A 30 5.58 -32.32 -15.82
N ASP A 31 5.25 -31.05 -16.04
CA ASP A 31 5.97 -29.94 -15.40
C ASP A 31 5.81 -30.11 -13.87
N PRO A 32 6.91 -30.17 -13.08
CA PRO A 32 6.82 -30.23 -11.62
C PRO A 32 6.29 -28.91 -11.01
N THR A 33 6.14 -27.87 -11.83
CA THR A 33 5.55 -26.59 -11.46
C THR A 33 4.02 -26.62 -11.59
N GLU A 34 3.35 -26.74 -10.45
CA GLU A 34 1.93 -26.41 -10.31
C GLU A 34 1.71 -24.91 -10.60
N ARG A 35 0.78 -24.55 -11.50
CA ARG A 35 0.46 -23.15 -11.87
C ARG A 35 -1.03 -22.89 -11.93
N THR A 36 -1.47 -21.78 -11.32
CA THR A 36 -2.85 -21.28 -11.44
C THR A 36 -2.83 -19.84 -11.96
N TRP A 37 -3.34 -19.67 -13.19
CA TRP A 37 -3.49 -18.37 -13.86
C TRP A 37 -4.86 -17.75 -13.56
N ARG A 38 -4.90 -16.43 -13.33
CA ARG A 38 -6.12 -15.67 -13.07
C ARG A 38 -6.13 -14.36 -13.84
N ALA A 39 -7.28 -13.97 -14.36
CA ALA A 39 -7.51 -12.59 -14.77
C ALA A 39 -7.81 -11.74 -13.53
N VAL A 40 -7.26 -10.52 -13.46
CA VAL A 40 -7.62 -9.54 -12.42
C VAL A 40 -8.68 -8.60 -12.98
N LEU A 41 -9.81 -8.47 -12.30
CA LEU A 41 -10.92 -7.61 -12.69
C LEU A 41 -11.25 -6.59 -11.60
N PHE A 42 -11.36 -5.31 -11.97
CA PHE A 42 -11.89 -4.23 -11.13
C PHE A 42 -13.27 -3.81 -11.69
N ASP A 43 -14.34 -3.93 -10.90
CA ASP A 43 -15.73 -3.76 -11.34
C ASP A 43 -16.07 -4.50 -12.66
N GLY A 44 -15.51 -5.70 -12.81
CA GLY A 44 -15.69 -6.55 -14.00
C GLY A 44 -14.83 -6.16 -15.21
N ARG A 45 -14.04 -5.08 -15.15
CA ARG A 45 -13.06 -4.74 -16.20
C ARG A 45 -11.73 -5.43 -15.93
N LYS A 46 -11.19 -6.16 -16.91
CA LYS A 46 -9.86 -6.78 -16.77
C LYS A 46 -8.78 -5.70 -16.70
N VAL A 47 -8.05 -5.63 -15.58
CA VAL A 47 -6.93 -4.68 -15.36
C VAL A 47 -5.56 -5.35 -15.27
N GLY A 48 -5.51 -6.69 -15.23
CA GLY A 48 -4.25 -7.38 -15.01
C GLY A 48 -4.35 -8.91 -15.02
N LEU A 49 -3.31 -9.55 -14.49
CA LEU A 49 -3.23 -10.99 -14.25
C LEU A 49 -2.61 -11.32 -12.89
N SER A 50 -2.96 -12.49 -12.37
CA SER A 50 -2.24 -13.18 -11.31
C SER A 50 -1.77 -14.55 -11.83
N LEU A 51 -0.58 -14.96 -11.42
CA LEU A 51 -0.08 -16.32 -11.54
C LEU A 51 0.48 -16.70 -10.17
N THR A 52 -0.02 -17.77 -9.57
CA THR A 52 0.67 -18.42 -8.45
C THR A 52 1.31 -19.72 -8.94
N GLU A 53 2.58 -19.92 -8.62
CA GLU A 53 3.40 -21.11 -8.89
C GLU A 53 3.71 -21.87 -7.60
N ARG A 54 3.78 -23.20 -7.68
CA ARG A 54 4.31 -24.07 -6.64
C ARG A 54 5.15 -25.18 -7.26
N GLU A 55 6.35 -25.41 -6.74
CA GLU A 55 7.33 -26.34 -7.30
C GLU A 55 7.99 -27.14 -6.17
N VAL A 56 7.95 -28.47 -6.26
CA VAL A 56 8.61 -29.37 -5.32
C VAL A 56 9.98 -29.76 -5.90
N GLN A 57 11.04 -29.34 -5.23
CA GLN A 57 12.42 -29.59 -5.66
C GLN A 57 12.87 -31.03 -5.37
N THR A 58 14.00 -31.43 -5.95
CA THR A 58 14.51 -32.82 -5.89
C THR A 58 14.92 -33.29 -4.50
N ASP A 59 15.14 -32.39 -3.55
CA ASP A 59 15.41 -32.66 -2.13
C ASP A 59 14.14 -32.63 -1.25
N GLY A 60 12.98 -32.33 -1.85
CA GLY A 60 11.70 -32.15 -1.18
C GLY A 60 11.43 -30.75 -0.64
N ALA A 61 12.34 -29.78 -0.84
CA ALA A 61 12.04 -28.37 -0.59
C ALA A 61 10.91 -27.88 -1.51
N VAL A 62 10.14 -26.88 -1.08
CA VAL A 62 9.02 -26.33 -1.84
C VAL A 62 9.27 -24.85 -2.10
N ARG A 63 9.40 -24.50 -3.37
CA ARG A 63 9.30 -23.11 -3.84
C ARG A 63 7.81 -22.79 -4.06
N SER A 64 7.35 -21.68 -3.50
CA SER A 64 6.03 -21.11 -3.80
C SER A 64 6.22 -19.66 -4.21
N ALA A 65 5.60 -19.22 -5.29
CA ALA A 65 5.72 -17.86 -5.81
C ALA A 65 4.40 -17.29 -6.33
N GLU A 66 4.19 -15.98 -6.18
CA GLU A 66 3.05 -15.19 -6.64
C GLU A 66 3.56 -14.11 -7.58
N ILE A 67 2.94 -13.95 -8.72
CA ILE A 67 3.14 -12.83 -9.63
C ILE A 67 1.78 -12.14 -9.79
N LEU A 68 1.74 -10.85 -9.48
CA LEU A 68 0.61 -9.98 -9.81
C LEU A 68 1.11 -8.91 -10.77
N GLU A 69 0.44 -8.75 -11.92
CA GLU A 69 0.70 -7.71 -12.91
C GLU A 69 -0.58 -6.92 -13.15
N LEU A 70 -0.54 -5.60 -12.96
CA LEU A 70 -1.66 -4.67 -13.13
C LEU A 70 -1.29 -3.52 -14.06
N GLU A 71 -2.29 -2.99 -14.75
CA GLU A 71 -2.22 -1.68 -15.42
C GLU A 71 -3.45 -0.85 -15.02
N ILE A 72 -3.21 0.35 -14.50
CA ILE A 72 -4.24 1.34 -14.15
C ILE A 72 -3.93 2.66 -14.85
N GLN A 73 -4.94 3.51 -15.05
CA GLN A 73 -4.73 4.87 -15.57
C GLN A 73 -4.89 5.93 -14.49
N ARG A 74 -4.21 7.07 -14.66
CA ARG A 74 -4.32 8.27 -13.81
C ARG A 74 -4.35 9.49 -14.73
N GLU A 75 -5.49 10.14 -14.89
CA GLU A 75 -5.75 11.12 -15.96
C GLU A 75 -5.29 10.64 -17.36
N GLY A 76 -5.67 9.40 -17.71
CA GLY A 76 -5.32 8.75 -18.97
C GLY A 76 -3.86 8.25 -19.09
N VAL A 77 -3.00 8.54 -18.11
CA VAL A 77 -1.61 8.06 -18.06
C VAL A 77 -1.60 6.62 -17.51
N SER A 78 -1.26 5.63 -18.33
CA SER A 78 -1.07 4.24 -17.87
C SER A 78 0.13 4.12 -16.92
N VAL A 79 -0.11 3.51 -15.76
CA VAL A 79 0.88 3.09 -14.77
C VAL A 79 0.84 1.57 -14.67
N SER A 80 1.95 0.92 -15.01
CA SER A 80 2.12 -0.51 -14.81
C SER A 80 2.65 -0.80 -13.40
N MET A 81 2.11 -1.84 -12.78
CA MET A 81 2.56 -2.37 -11.50
C MET A 81 2.80 -3.87 -11.64
N ARG A 82 3.89 -4.36 -11.04
CA ARG A 82 4.18 -5.80 -10.96
C ARG A 82 4.76 -6.13 -9.59
N SER A 83 4.17 -7.10 -8.92
CA SER A 83 4.76 -7.74 -7.75
C SER A 83 5.19 -9.17 -8.10
N LEU A 84 6.32 -9.60 -7.56
CA LEU A 84 6.66 -10.99 -7.30
C LEU A 84 6.81 -11.14 -5.79
N GLU A 85 6.20 -12.17 -5.20
CA GLU A 85 6.55 -12.65 -3.86
C GLU A 85 6.90 -14.14 -3.95
N GLU A 86 7.96 -14.58 -3.29
CA GLU A 86 8.53 -15.93 -3.45
C GLU A 86 9.09 -16.42 -2.10
N THR A 87 8.79 -17.67 -1.74
CA THR A 87 9.29 -18.32 -0.52
C THR A 87 9.85 -19.70 -0.83
N LEU A 88 10.94 -20.06 -0.16
CA LEU A 88 11.49 -21.42 -0.15
C LEU A 88 11.36 -22.02 1.25
N GLU A 89 10.66 -23.14 1.36
CA GLU A 89 10.57 -23.97 2.56
C GLU A 89 11.31 -25.30 2.35
N SER A 90 11.86 -25.87 3.41
CA SER A 90 12.39 -27.23 3.41
C SER A 90 11.28 -28.28 3.31
N ALA A 91 11.66 -29.54 3.07
CA ALA A 91 10.76 -30.70 3.16
C ALA A 91 10.06 -30.83 4.52
N SER A 92 10.66 -30.34 5.61
CA SER A 92 10.06 -30.32 6.96
C SER A 92 9.18 -29.08 7.23
N GLY A 93 9.06 -28.14 6.27
CA GLY A 93 8.30 -26.89 6.45
C GLY A 93 9.08 -25.79 7.18
N GLU A 94 10.40 -25.88 7.24
CA GLU A 94 11.26 -24.82 7.79
C GLU A 94 11.51 -23.76 6.71
N ALA A 95 11.18 -22.50 6.99
CA ALA A 95 11.43 -21.39 6.07
C ALA A 95 12.94 -21.17 5.87
N LEU A 96 13.43 -21.23 4.62
CA LEU A 96 14.85 -21.13 4.28
C LEU A 96 15.21 -19.74 3.74
N SER A 97 14.39 -19.23 2.83
CA SER A 97 14.57 -17.91 2.23
C SER A 97 13.26 -17.35 1.67
N PHE A 98 13.26 -16.06 1.38
CA PHE A 98 12.22 -15.39 0.62
C PHE A 98 12.80 -14.34 -0.32
N ARG A 99 11.99 -13.93 -1.29
CA ARG A 99 12.24 -12.82 -2.19
C ARG A 99 10.95 -12.07 -2.44
N ALA A 100 11.04 -10.77 -2.65
CA ALA A 100 9.99 -10.02 -3.32
C ALA A 100 10.59 -9.00 -4.29
N ASP A 101 10.03 -8.89 -5.50
CA ASP A 101 10.35 -7.83 -6.46
C ASP A 101 9.09 -6.96 -6.61
N ILE A 102 9.14 -5.71 -6.18
CA ILE A 102 8.09 -4.71 -6.41
C ILE A 102 8.55 -3.80 -7.55
N ARG A 103 7.76 -3.71 -8.61
CA ARG A 103 7.99 -2.80 -9.73
C ARG A 103 6.78 -1.92 -9.96
N THR A 104 7.01 -0.61 -10.04
CA THR A 104 5.97 0.40 -10.27
C THR A 104 6.52 1.39 -11.30
N ALA A 105 5.79 1.57 -12.40
CA ALA A 105 6.08 2.56 -13.45
C ALA A 105 7.54 2.59 -13.99
N GLY A 106 8.20 1.42 -14.02
CA GLY A 106 9.59 1.27 -14.50
C GLY A 106 10.66 1.26 -13.40
N GLN A 107 10.28 1.52 -12.15
CA GLN A 107 11.15 1.41 -10.98
C GLN A 107 11.15 -0.04 -10.44
N GLU A 108 12.17 -0.41 -9.67
CA GLU A 108 12.29 -1.73 -9.03
C GLU A 108 12.88 -1.61 -7.62
N LEU A 109 12.16 -2.19 -6.65
CA LEU A 109 12.64 -2.46 -5.30
C LEU A 109 12.62 -3.98 -5.08
N ARG A 110 13.75 -4.55 -4.68
CA ARG A 110 13.90 -6.00 -4.45
C ARG A 110 14.33 -6.29 -3.02
N TYR A 111 13.59 -7.17 -2.36
CA TYR A 111 13.94 -7.78 -1.09
C TYR A 111 14.42 -9.21 -1.33
N VAL A 112 15.52 -9.62 -0.68
CA VAL A 112 15.99 -11.02 -0.63
C VAL A 112 16.37 -11.34 0.81
N GLY A 113 15.61 -12.21 1.46
CA GLY A 113 15.85 -12.67 2.83
C GLY A 113 16.42 -14.09 2.88
N THR A 114 17.55 -14.26 3.55
CA THR A 114 18.19 -15.57 3.81
C THR A 114 18.16 -15.85 5.31
N ARG A 115 17.76 -17.05 5.73
CA ARG A 115 17.74 -17.41 7.15
C ARG A 115 19.16 -17.54 7.71
N VAL A 116 19.43 -16.85 8.83
CA VAL A 116 20.73 -16.83 9.53
C VAL A 116 20.65 -17.32 10.99
N GLY A 117 19.44 -17.54 11.50
CA GLY A 117 19.19 -18.15 12.81
C GLY A 117 17.74 -18.65 12.93
N PRO A 118 17.35 -19.29 14.05
CA PRO A 118 16.05 -19.95 14.18
C PRO A 118 14.85 -19.06 13.79
N GLU A 119 14.87 -17.81 14.26
CA GLU A 119 13.86 -16.77 14.06
C GLU A 119 14.44 -15.53 13.35
N ALA A 120 15.58 -15.66 12.66
CA ALA A 120 16.36 -14.53 12.17
C ALA A 120 16.70 -14.65 10.68
N PHE A 121 16.39 -13.61 9.90
CA PHE A 121 16.69 -13.51 8.47
C PHE A 121 17.57 -12.28 8.21
N GLU A 122 18.67 -12.46 7.49
CA GLU A 122 19.41 -11.35 6.89
C GLU A 122 18.69 -10.97 5.58
N VAL A 123 18.24 -9.72 5.49
CA VAL A 123 17.47 -9.19 4.36
C VAL A 123 18.28 -8.14 3.64
N ARG A 124 18.59 -8.43 2.38
CA ARG A 124 19.23 -7.51 1.44
C ARG A 124 18.15 -6.82 0.61
N MET A 125 18.26 -5.51 0.49
CA MET A 125 17.24 -4.62 -0.09
C MET A 125 17.90 -3.78 -1.18
N ASP A 126 17.56 -4.00 -2.45
CA ASP A 126 18.06 -3.26 -3.60
C ASP A 126 16.99 -2.31 -4.13
N GLY A 127 17.32 -1.02 -4.28
CA GLY A 127 16.43 -0.04 -4.91
C GLY A 127 17.15 1.30 -5.09
N ALA A 128 16.69 2.15 -6.00
CA ALA A 128 17.27 3.48 -6.21
C ALA A 128 18.77 3.56 -6.58
N GLY A 129 19.41 2.43 -6.92
CA GLY A 129 20.87 2.36 -7.09
C GLY A 129 21.66 2.22 -5.78
N ASP A 130 20.99 1.96 -4.66
CA ASP A 130 21.56 1.65 -3.35
C ASP A 130 21.23 0.19 -2.95
N THR A 131 22.05 -0.40 -2.09
CA THR A 131 21.83 -1.75 -1.53
C THR A 131 22.04 -1.71 -0.03
N ARG A 132 21.00 -2.07 0.73
CA ARG A 132 20.98 -2.07 2.20
C ARG A 132 20.82 -3.50 2.72
N THR A 133 21.43 -3.80 3.87
CA THR A 133 21.26 -5.09 4.53
C THR A 133 20.84 -4.88 5.98
N GLN A 134 19.82 -5.60 6.45
CA GLN A 134 19.36 -5.59 7.83
C GLN A 134 18.95 -6.99 8.29
N THR A 135 19.10 -7.29 9.59
CA THR A 135 18.57 -8.54 10.16
C THR A 135 17.18 -8.29 10.71
N ILE A 136 16.17 -8.96 10.16
CA ILE A 136 14.80 -8.97 10.71
C ILE A 136 14.62 -10.15 11.66
N GLN A 137 13.64 -10.06 12.56
CA GLN A 137 13.16 -11.18 13.37
C GLN A 137 11.81 -11.65 12.83
N VAL A 138 11.67 -12.95 12.64
CA VAL A 138 10.45 -13.63 12.18
C VAL A 138 10.15 -14.75 13.18
N PRO A 139 9.11 -14.62 14.03
CA PRO A 139 8.80 -15.61 15.08
C PRO A 139 8.64 -17.04 14.53
N ALA A 140 9.06 -18.04 15.30
CA ALA A 140 9.11 -19.44 14.86
C ALA A 140 7.76 -20.05 14.47
N GLN A 141 6.64 -19.47 14.91
CA GLN A 141 5.28 -19.88 14.52
C GLN A 141 4.75 -19.19 13.24
N ALA A 142 5.46 -18.19 12.71
CA ALA A 142 5.05 -17.49 11.49
C ALA A 142 5.28 -18.36 10.25
N LEU A 143 4.22 -18.62 9.51
CA LEU A 143 4.22 -19.54 8.38
C LEU A 143 4.50 -18.81 7.07
N PHE A 144 5.37 -19.41 6.26
CA PHE A 144 5.58 -19.06 4.85
C PHE A 144 4.52 -19.77 4.00
N PHE A 145 4.49 -19.53 2.68
CA PHE A 145 3.30 -19.82 1.86
C PHE A 145 2.89 -21.30 1.80
N GLU A 146 3.83 -22.24 1.75
CA GLU A 146 3.52 -23.68 1.74
C GLU A 146 3.12 -24.16 3.16
N GLY A 147 3.66 -23.56 4.21
CA GLY A 147 3.28 -23.77 5.61
C GLY A 147 1.85 -23.30 5.89
N GLN A 148 1.50 -22.11 5.41
CA GLN A 148 0.13 -21.57 5.47
C GLN A 148 -0.84 -22.53 4.77
N ARG A 149 -0.53 -22.96 3.54
CA ARG A 149 -1.34 -23.94 2.81
C ARG A 149 -1.46 -25.27 3.55
N LYS A 150 -0.36 -25.84 4.03
CA LYS A 150 -0.34 -27.10 4.82
C LYS A 150 -1.25 -27.02 6.04
N ALA A 151 -1.30 -25.87 6.73
CA ALA A 151 -2.21 -25.65 7.85
C ALA A 151 -3.68 -25.56 7.40
N LEU A 152 -3.96 -24.84 6.30
CA LEU A 152 -5.31 -24.57 5.82
C LEU A 152 -5.98 -25.80 5.17
N LEU A 153 -5.20 -26.75 4.62
CA LEU A 153 -5.68 -28.07 4.17
C LEU A 153 -6.44 -28.86 5.26
N ALA A 154 -6.15 -28.65 6.55
CA ALA A 154 -6.89 -29.28 7.64
C ALA A 154 -8.36 -28.82 7.71
N GLY A 155 -8.65 -27.57 7.33
CA GLY A 155 -10.01 -27.04 7.30
C GLY A 155 -10.85 -27.63 6.19
N LEU A 156 -10.27 -27.87 5.01
CA LEU A 156 -10.95 -28.54 3.89
C LEU A 156 -11.43 -29.96 4.21
N ARG A 157 -10.70 -30.66 5.08
CA ARG A 157 -11.07 -32.00 5.58
C ARG A 157 -12.17 -31.99 6.64
N GLY A 158 -12.61 -30.80 7.06
CA GLY A 158 -13.59 -30.64 8.14
C GLY A 158 -13.02 -30.84 9.55
N GLU A 159 -11.68 -30.90 9.72
CA GLU A 159 -11.06 -31.04 11.05
C GLU A 159 -11.29 -29.79 11.91
N LYS A 160 -11.45 -28.61 11.28
CA LYS A 160 -11.71 -27.32 11.91
C LYS A 160 -12.57 -26.43 11.00
N THR A 161 -13.54 -25.72 11.57
CA THR A 161 -14.35 -24.70 10.85
C THR A 161 -13.69 -23.32 10.81
N LEU A 162 -12.71 -23.07 11.69
CA LEU A 162 -11.91 -21.86 11.78
C LEU A 162 -10.46 -22.24 12.05
N ILE A 163 -9.52 -21.64 11.32
CA ILE A 163 -8.08 -21.78 11.52
C ILE A 163 -7.49 -20.37 11.68
N ALA A 164 -6.74 -20.15 12.76
CA ALA A 164 -5.94 -18.95 12.97
C ALA A 164 -4.46 -19.31 12.90
N LEU A 165 -3.68 -18.49 12.21
CA LEU A 165 -2.22 -18.64 12.05
C LEU A 165 -1.55 -17.28 11.88
N ASP A 166 -0.24 -17.22 12.11
CA ASP A 166 0.59 -16.06 11.79
C ASP A 166 1.19 -16.24 10.39
N ALA A 167 0.95 -15.29 9.48
CA ALA A 167 1.41 -15.33 8.09
C ALA A 167 2.55 -14.34 7.85
N PHE A 168 3.69 -14.78 7.32
CA PHE A 168 4.76 -13.88 6.88
C PHE A 168 4.49 -13.32 5.47
N ILE A 169 4.80 -12.04 5.27
CA ILE A 169 4.59 -11.30 4.02
C ILE A 169 5.93 -10.78 3.48
N PRO A 170 6.56 -11.48 2.50
CA PRO A 170 7.83 -11.09 1.88
C PRO A 170 7.90 -9.64 1.37
N SER A 171 6.85 -9.10 0.74
CA SER A 171 6.84 -7.72 0.23
C SER A 171 6.84 -6.63 1.29
N GLN A 172 6.50 -6.97 2.53
CA GLN A 172 6.30 -6.03 3.65
C GLN A 172 7.22 -6.34 4.85
N LEU A 173 8.06 -7.37 4.74
CA LEU A 173 9.01 -7.83 5.78
C LEU A 173 8.38 -8.06 7.16
N MET A 174 7.08 -8.42 7.19
CA MET A 174 6.27 -8.43 8.41
C MET A 174 5.48 -9.73 8.57
N VAL A 175 4.95 -9.93 9.79
CA VAL A 175 4.02 -11.01 10.12
C VAL A 175 2.64 -10.43 10.43
N VAL A 176 1.58 -11.07 9.94
CA VAL A 176 0.19 -10.66 10.15
C VAL A 176 -0.67 -11.86 10.59
N PRO A 177 -1.53 -11.72 11.61
CA PRO A 177 -2.50 -12.77 11.94
C PRO A 177 -3.53 -12.96 10.83
N LEU A 178 -3.71 -14.19 10.39
CA LEU A 178 -4.71 -14.66 9.44
C LEU A 178 -5.71 -15.57 10.15
N GLU A 179 -6.99 -15.20 10.14
CA GLU A 179 -8.11 -16.07 10.47
C GLU A 179 -8.80 -16.54 9.19
N THR A 180 -8.97 -17.85 9.00
CA THR A 180 -9.67 -18.46 7.86
C THR A 180 -10.83 -19.30 8.35
N SER A 181 -12.05 -18.95 7.93
CA SER A 181 -13.28 -19.69 8.17
C SER A 181 -13.70 -20.46 6.93
N PHE A 182 -14.22 -21.68 7.13
CA PHE A 182 -14.57 -22.62 6.07
C PHE A 182 -16.09 -22.80 6.00
N LYS A 183 -16.66 -22.63 4.80
CA LYS A 183 -18.10 -22.74 4.53
C LYS A 183 -18.41 -23.94 3.63
N PRO A 184 -19.69 -24.36 3.50
CA PRO A 184 -20.07 -25.44 2.60
C PRO A 184 -19.65 -25.19 1.14
N ARG A 185 -19.36 -26.27 0.41
CA ARG A 185 -19.08 -26.24 -1.03
C ARG A 185 -20.29 -25.74 -1.81
N ARG A 186 -20.03 -25.06 -2.93
CA ARG A 186 -21.04 -24.61 -3.90
C ARG A 186 -20.50 -24.73 -5.32
N ARG A 187 -21.44 -24.88 -6.27
CA ARG A 187 -21.21 -24.62 -7.69
C ARG A 187 -20.88 -23.13 -7.89
N ILE A 188 -19.76 -22.84 -8.55
CA ILE A 188 -19.29 -21.48 -8.85
C ILE A 188 -18.87 -21.39 -10.31
N GLU A 189 -19.40 -20.37 -10.99
CA GLU A 189 -19.02 -19.98 -12.35
C GLU A 189 -17.63 -19.33 -12.36
N LEU A 190 -16.79 -19.74 -13.31
CA LEU A 190 -15.44 -19.22 -13.60
C LEU A 190 -15.41 -18.70 -15.06
N MET A 191 -14.27 -18.16 -15.53
CA MET A 191 -14.16 -17.59 -16.89
C MET A 191 -14.44 -18.58 -18.04
N LYS A 192 -14.46 -19.90 -17.77
CA LYS A 192 -14.59 -20.95 -18.81
C LYS A 192 -15.49 -22.14 -18.45
N ASP A 193 -15.73 -22.38 -17.16
CA ASP A 193 -16.35 -23.61 -16.63
C ASP A 193 -17.02 -23.33 -15.27
N GLU A 194 -17.78 -24.29 -14.75
CA GLU A 194 -18.28 -24.29 -13.36
C GLU A 194 -17.57 -25.35 -12.51
N ALA A 195 -17.25 -25.02 -11.25
CA ALA A 195 -16.61 -25.95 -10.30
C ALA A 195 -17.35 -26.04 -8.95
N GLU A 196 -17.29 -27.19 -8.28
CA GLU A 196 -17.75 -27.37 -6.89
C GLU A 196 -16.63 -27.01 -5.92
N LEU A 197 -16.67 -25.80 -5.36
CA LEU A 197 -15.58 -25.21 -4.59
C LEU A 197 -16.01 -24.92 -3.16
N THR A 198 -15.08 -25.09 -2.22
CA THR A 198 -15.24 -24.70 -0.81
C THR A 198 -15.16 -23.18 -0.71
N GLU A 199 -16.19 -22.51 -0.21
CA GLU A 199 -16.09 -21.07 0.07
C GLU A 199 -15.29 -20.86 1.37
N VAL A 200 -14.32 -19.96 1.34
CA VAL A 200 -13.58 -19.49 2.52
C VAL A 200 -13.77 -18.00 2.70
N GLU A 201 -13.84 -17.57 3.96
CA GLU A 201 -13.77 -16.16 4.35
C GLU A 201 -12.59 -15.96 5.29
N GLN A 202 -11.77 -14.98 4.95
CA GLN A 202 -10.54 -14.68 5.63
C GLN A 202 -10.52 -13.28 6.20
N LEU A 203 -9.94 -13.14 7.38
CA LEU A 203 -9.74 -11.88 8.08
C LEU A 203 -8.25 -11.74 8.41
N VAL A 204 -7.58 -10.79 7.76
CA VAL A 204 -6.14 -10.55 7.90
C VAL A 204 -5.91 -9.27 8.70
N ARG A 205 -5.21 -9.37 9.83
CA ARG A 205 -5.09 -8.32 10.85
C ARG A 205 -3.79 -7.53 10.70
N TYR A 206 -3.74 -6.63 9.73
CA TYR A 206 -2.64 -5.68 9.57
C TYR A 206 -2.72 -4.51 10.59
N PRO A 207 -1.60 -3.85 10.95
CA PRO A 207 -1.52 -2.83 12.01
C PRO A 207 -2.58 -1.71 11.93
N ASP A 208 -2.63 -0.99 10.81
CA ASP A 208 -3.61 0.08 10.53
C ASP A 208 -5.04 -0.46 10.23
N GLY A 209 -5.38 -1.65 10.72
CA GLY A 209 -6.72 -2.25 10.69
C GLY A 209 -6.91 -3.44 9.73
N PRO A 210 -8.00 -4.20 9.88
CA PRO A 210 -8.19 -5.50 9.22
C PRO A 210 -8.68 -5.44 7.77
N MET A 211 -8.47 -6.55 7.07
CA MET A 211 -8.95 -6.81 5.70
C MET A 211 -9.78 -8.09 5.67
N GLN A 212 -10.95 -8.06 5.03
CA GLN A 212 -11.75 -9.26 4.79
C GLN A 212 -11.72 -9.63 3.30
N VAL A 213 -11.50 -10.92 3.01
CA VAL A 213 -11.47 -11.48 1.66
C VAL A 213 -12.34 -12.73 1.61
N SER A 214 -13.10 -12.89 0.53
CA SER A 214 -13.91 -14.08 0.25
C SER A 214 -13.35 -14.81 -0.97
N ALA A 215 -13.22 -16.13 -0.90
CA ALA A 215 -12.71 -16.91 -2.02
C ALA A 215 -13.36 -18.29 -2.11
N PHE A 216 -13.11 -18.96 -3.23
CA PHE A 216 -13.60 -20.30 -3.54
C PHE A 216 -12.44 -21.18 -3.92
N VAL A 217 -12.27 -22.27 -3.18
CA VAL A 217 -11.10 -23.15 -3.28
C VAL A 217 -11.41 -24.60 -3.62
N ASP A 218 -10.48 -25.26 -4.33
CA ASP A 218 -10.52 -26.70 -4.56
C ASP A 218 -9.93 -27.50 -3.38
N ASP A 219 -9.89 -28.84 -3.51
CA ASP A 219 -9.50 -29.78 -2.46
C ASP A 219 -8.00 -29.72 -2.07
N GLN A 220 -7.19 -29.07 -2.89
CA GLN A 220 -5.78 -28.78 -2.65
C GLN A 220 -5.55 -27.34 -2.15
N PHE A 221 -6.64 -26.57 -2.03
CA PHE A 221 -6.69 -25.18 -1.59
C PHE A 221 -6.29 -24.13 -2.66
N ASN A 222 -6.40 -24.39 -3.97
CA ASN A 222 -6.33 -23.33 -4.99
C ASN A 222 -7.49 -22.35 -4.85
N ALA A 223 -7.21 -21.05 -4.82
CA ALA A 223 -8.14 -20.02 -5.27
C ALA A 223 -8.43 -20.18 -6.76
N GLN A 224 -9.65 -20.64 -7.07
CA GLN A 224 -10.21 -20.52 -8.41
C GLN A 224 -10.96 -19.19 -8.59
N ARG A 225 -11.41 -18.57 -7.50
CA ARG A 225 -12.05 -17.25 -7.49
C ARG A 225 -11.80 -16.53 -6.16
N ILE A 226 -11.27 -15.31 -6.18
CA ILE A 226 -11.07 -14.44 -5.01
C ILE A 226 -11.83 -13.13 -5.20
N ARG A 227 -12.39 -12.58 -4.12
CA ARG A 227 -13.17 -11.33 -4.09
C ARG A 227 -12.84 -10.47 -2.87
N MET A 228 -12.63 -9.18 -3.10
CA MET A 228 -12.39 -8.16 -2.05
C MET A 228 -12.81 -6.76 -2.53
N ASP A 229 -13.03 -5.81 -1.62
CA ASP A 229 -13.51 -4.45 -1.97
C ASP A 229 -12.40 -3.38 -1.83
N LEU A 230 -11.97 -2.82 -2.97
CA LEU A 230 -10.88 -1.85 -3.16
C LEU A 230 -11.46 -0.52 -3.67
N ALA A 231 -11.24 0.61 -2.98
CA ALA A 231 -11.73 1.94 -3.36
C ALA A 231 -13.21 2.01 -3.75
N GLY A 232 -14.03 1.21 -3.07
CA GLY A 232 -15.47 1.07 -3.34
C GLY A 232 -15.79 0.17 -4.55
N MET A 233 -14.80 -0.10 -5.40
CA MET A 233 -14.84 -1.07 -6.49
C MET A 233 -14.69 -2.51 -5.96
N LYS A 234 -15.26 -3.45 -6.70
CA LYS A 234 -15.13 -4.88 -6.45
C LYS A 234 -13.94 -5.42 -7.22
N VAL A 235 -13.00 -6.03 -6.51
CA VAL A 235 -11.87 -6.73 -7.09
C VAL A 235 -12.16 -8.21 -7.12
N GLU A 236 -12.04 -8.80 -8.29
CA GLU A 236 -12.21 -10.22 -8.51
C GLU A 236 -10.99 -10.79 -9.25
N LEU A 237 -10.41 -11.86 -8.72
CA LEU A 237 -9.36 -12.62 -9.40
C LEU A 237 -9.94 -13.99 -9.75
N LEU A 238 -10.13 -14.22 -11.05
CA LEU A 238 -10.91 -15.34 -11.57
C LEU A 238 -10.02 -16.26 -12.41
N ALA A 239 -9.98 -17.54 -12.04
CA ALA A 239 -9.10 -18.52 -12.67
C ALA A 239 -9.50 -18.81 -14.12
N CYS A 240 -8.48 -19.03 -14.93
CA CYS A 240 -8.55 -19.20 -16.37
C CYS A 240 -7.25 -19.83 -16.89
N ASP A 241 -7.06 -19.91 -18.21
CA ASP A 241 -5.77 -20.26 -18.80
C ASP A 241 -4.87 -19.03 -19.02
N GLU A 242 -3.61 -19.27 -19.34
CA GLU A 242 -2.62 -18.22 -19.64
C GLU A 242 -3.11 -17.26 -20.75
N ALA A 243 -3.77 -17.79 -21.79
CA ALA A 243 -4.30 -16.98 -22.88
C ALA A 243 -5.37 -15.97 -22.41
N CYS A 244 -6.24 -16.37 -21.48
CA CYS A 244 -7.23 -15.48 -20.87
C CYS A 244 -6.60 -14.51 -19.86
N ALA A 245 -5.64 -14.97 -19.05
CA ALA A 245 -4.92 -14.10 -18.12
C ALA A 245 -4.11 -13.02 -18.86
N ARG A 246 -3.48 -13.36 -19.99
CA ARG A 246 -2.75 -12.42 -20.87
C ARG A 246 -3.62 -11.67 -21.86
N ALA A 247 -4.94 -11.82 -21.84
CA ALA A 247 -5.84 -11.05 -22.70
C ALA A 247 -5.67 -9.53 -22.44
N PRO A 248 -5.88 -8.65 -23.45
CA PRO A 248 -5.68 -7.21 -23.29
C PRO A 248 -6.44 -6.62 -22.09
N ASN A 249 -5.78 -5.71 -21.37
CA ASN A 249 -6.42 -4.97 -20.28
C ASN A 249 -7.41 -3.94 -20.85
N GLN A 250 -8.43 -3.62 -20.07
CA GLN A 250 -9.41 -2.59 -20.33
C GLN A 250 -9.07 -1.38 -19.45
N PRO A 251 -8.86 -0.17 -20.01
CA PRO A 251 -8.48 0.98 -19.22
C PRO A 251 -9.57 1.33 -18.19
N ILE A 252 -9.11 1.66 -16.99
CA ILE A 252 -9.88 2.27 -15.91
C ILE A 252 -9.03 3.40 -15.35
N ASP A 253 -9.59 4.61 -15.32
CA ASP A 253 -8.94 5.70 -14.60
C ASP A 253 -9.23 5.55 -13.11
N PHE A 254 -8.15 5.40 -12.36
CA PHE A 254 -8.20 5.15 -10.92
C PHE A 254 -8.24 6.48 -10.15
N LEU A 255 -7.74 7.57 -10.74
CA LEU A 255 -7.65 8.86 -10.05
C LEU A 255 -9.01 9.54 -10.00
N ASP A 256 -9.78 9.54 -11.10
CA ASP A 256 -11.18 10.02 -11.14
C ASP A 256 -12.04 9.45 -10.00
N LYS A 257 -11.88 8.15 -9.69
CA LYS A 257 -12.63 7.43 -8.64
C LYS A 257 -12.28 7.81 -7.21
N LEU A 258 -11.20 8.57 -7.00
CA LEU A 258 -10.66 8.91 -5.68
C LEU A 258 -10.76 10.42 -5.37
N VAL A 259 -11.23 11.23 -6.34
CA VAL A 259 -11.47 12.67 -6.18
C VAL A 259 -12.88 12.90 -5.65
N ILE A 260 -12.99 13.68 -4.58
CA ILE A 260 -14.21 13.89 -3.80
C ILE A 260 -14.67 15.34 -3.94
N ASP A 261 -15.93 15.55 -4.30
CA ASP A 261 -16.48 16.89 -4.49
C ASP A 261 -16.62 17.63 -3.14
N ALA A 262 -16.23 18.91 -3.09
CA ALA A 262 -16.41 19.71 -1.88
C ALA A 262 -17.88 20.18 -1.75
N PRO A 263 -18.45 20.29 -0.53
CA PRO A 263 -19.77 20.87 -0.32
C PRO A 263 -19.94 22.33 -0.79
N ARG A 264 -18.83 23.01 -1.08
CA ARG A 264 -18.73 24.40 -1.57
C ARG A 264 -17.26 24.75 -1.85
N ALA A 265 -17.05 25.82 -2.62
CA ALA A 265 -15.77 26.50 -2.73
C ALA A 265 -15.13 26.88 -1.39
N LEU A 266 -13.80 26.82 -1.33
CA LEU A 266 -12.98 27.21 -0.18
C LEU A 266 -11.96 28.29 -0.56
N SER A 267 -12.24 29.53 -0.18
CA SER A 267 -11.35 30.65 -0.47
C SER A 267 -10.00 30.47 0.22
N ALA A 268 -8.93 31.01 -0.38
CA ALA A 268 -7.59 30.98 0.21
C ALA A 268 -7.55 31.60 1.63
N LYS A 269 -8.39 32.60 1.90
CA LYS A 269 -8.52 33.21 3.24
C LYS A 269 -9.12 32.24 4.27
N GLU A 270 -10.07 31.39 3.88
CA GLU A 270 -10.65 30.39 4.78
C GLU A 270 -9.66 29.27 5.09
N ARG A 271 -8.95 28.78 4.07
CA ARG A 271 -7.96 27.70 4.25
C ARG A 271 -6.77 28.12 5.12
N GLN A 272 -6.42 29.41 5.14
CA GLN A 272 -5.41 29.99 6.04
C GLN A 272 -5.91 30.26 7.49
N GLY A 273 -7.19 29.98 7.76
CA GLY A 273 -7.83 30.06 9.07
C GLY A 273 -7.89 28.70 9.79
N VAL A 274 -9.07 28.35 10.30
CA VAL A 274 -9.39 27.03 10.89
C VAL A 274 -10.66 26.52 10.23
N LEU A 275 -10.62 25.30 9.70
CA LEU A 275 -11.78 24.62 9.13
C LEU A 275 -12.24 23.46 10.03
N THR A 276 -13.52 23.12 9.92
CA THR A 276 -14.08 21.88 10.47
C THR A 276 -14.92 21.21 9.41
N PHE A 277 -14.61 19.94 9.17
CA PHE A 277 -15.29 19.06 8.23
C PHE A 277 -16.17 18.07 8.99
N GLU A 278 -17.42 17.91 8.58
CA GLU A 278 -18.17 16.69 8.88
C GLU A 278 -17.95 15.74 7.70
N VAL A 279 -17.50 14.51 7.96
CA VAL A 279 -17.27 13.48 6.94
C VAL A 279 -17.98 12.18 7.31
N SER A 280 -18.46 11.47 6.29
CA SER A 280 -19.04 10.13 6.40
C SER A 280 -18.19 9.15 5.58
N ILE A 281 -17.82 8.00 6.15
CA ILE A 281 -17.03 6.96 5.48
C ILE A 281 -17.78 5.63 5.58
N GLN A 282 -18.15 5.06 4.43
CA GLN A 282 -19.07 3.93 4.39
C GLN A 282 -18.35 2.57 4.46
N GLY A 283 -18.98 1.58 5.09
CA GLY A 283 -18.48 0.20 5.15
C GLY A 283 -17.11 0.03 5.81
N THR A 284 -16.69 0.96 6.68
CA THR A 284 -15.39 0.91 7.34
C THR A 284 -15.40 1.48 8.75
N ASP A 285 -14.72 0.76 9.64
CA ASP A 285 -14.46 1.14 11.04
C ASP A 285 -13.14 1.91 11.19
N ILE A 286 -12.41 2.14 10.08
CA ILE A 286 -11.15 2.89 10.09
C ILE A 286 -11.46 4.38 10.01
N ALA A 287 -11.06 5.07 11.07
CA ALA A 287 -11.19 6.51 11.22
C ALA A 287 -9.98 7.25 10.59
N PRO A 288 -10.16 8.51 10.13
CA PRO A 288 -9.06 9.41 9.81
C PRO A 288 -8.11 9.60 11.00
N THR A 289 -6.81 9.66 10.76
CA THR A 289 -5.83 9.92 11.85
C THR A 289 -5.93 11.36 12.38
N SER A 290 -5.57 11.55 13.65
CA SER A 290 -5.20 12.90 14.14
C SER A 290 -3.71 13.15 13.93
N THR A 291 -3.32 14.42 13.84
CA THR A 291 -1.94 14.93 13.75
C THR A 291 -1.80 16.24 14.53
N GLY A 292 -0.59 16.79 14.68
CA GLY A 292 -0.34 18.06 15.37
C GLY A 292 -1.09 19.28 14.80
N GLN A 293 -1.66 19.17 13.59
CA GLN A 293 -2.52 20.19 12.95
C GLN A 293 -3.93 19.69 12.59
N GLN A 294 -4.24 18.40 12.78
CA GLN A 294 -5.58 17.82 12.58
C GLN A 294 -6.10 17.08 13.83
N GLN A 295 -7.30 17.42 14.32
CA GLN A 295 -8.00 16.64 15.35
C GLN A 295 -9.26 15.99 14.80
N VAL A 296 -9.41 14.69 15.05
CA VAL A 296 -10.55 13.87 14.62
C VAL A 296 -11.37 13.44 15.83
N ARG A 297 -12.70 13.59 15.73
CA ARG A 297 -13.67 13.15 16.73
C ARG A 297 -14.79 12.36 16.05
N GLU A 298 -15.02 11.13 16.50
CA GLU A 298 -16.18 10.35 16.07
C GLU A 298 -17.51 11.03 16.51
N LEU A 299 -18.48 11.05 15.62
CA LEU A 299 -19.85 11.56 15.84
C LEU A 299 -20.88 10.42 15.95
N GLY A 300 -20.49 9.23 15.50
CA GLY A 300 -21.25 7.99 15.43
C GLY A 300 -20.62 7.05 14.39
N PRO A 301 -21.14 5.83 14.21
CA PRO A 301 -20.53 4.83 13.33
C PRO A 301 -20.30 5.36 11.90
N GLY A 302 -19.03 5.37 11.49
CA GLY A 302 -18.60 5.87 10.18
C GLY A 302 -18.70 7.39 9.97
N ARG A 303 -19.02 8.19 11.00
CA ARG A 303 -19.14 9.65 10.90
C ARG A 303 -18.15 10.37 11.80
N PHE A 304 -17.40 11.32 11.24
CA PHE A 304 -16.32 12.01 11.93
C PHE A 304 -16.40 13.54 11.76
N SER A 305 -15.95 14.25 12.79
CA SER A 305 -15.71 15.68 12.82
C SER A 305 -14.20 15.91 12.79
N ILE A 306 -13.67 16.49 11.72
CA ILE A 306 -12.25 16.77 11.55
C ILE A 306 -12.03 18.29 11.68
N ARG A 307 -11.32 18.75 12.73
CA ARG A 307 -10.89 20.16 12.89
C ARG A 307 -9.45 20.29 12.43
N ILE A 308 -9.19 21.20 11.49
CA ILE A 308 -7.87 21.43 10.91
C ILE A 308 -7.45 22.88 11.16
N ASP A 309 -6.26 23.02 11.75
CA ASP A 309 -5.73 24.29 12.26
C ASP A 309 -4.21 24.33 12.02
N PRO A 310 -3.76 24.95 10.92
CA PRO A 310 -2.34 25.02 10.56
C PRO A 310 -1.48 25.75 11.60
N LYS A 311 -2.07 26.42 12.60
CA LYS A 311 -1.38 27.19 13.64
C LYS A 311 -1.46 26.52 15.01
N ALA A 312 -2.09 25.34 15.11
CA ALA A 312 -2.19 24.55 16.34
C ALA A 312 -0.83 24.24 16.99
N ARG A 313 -0.91 23.83 18.26
CA ARG A 313 0.19 23.32 19.08
C ARG A 313 -0.32 22.16 19.93
N TRP A 314 -0.77 21.10 19.27
CA TRP A 314 -1.28 19.93 19.96
C TRP A 314 -0.14 19.00 20.39
N PRO A 315 -0.11 18.56 21.68
CA PRO A 315 0.93 17.68 22.16
C PRO A 315 0.71 16.25 21.63
N GLU A 316 1.66 15.77 20.83
CA GLU A 316 1.77 14.35 20.50
C GLU A 316 2.80 13.66 21.40
N SER A 317 2.59 12.38 21.69
CA SER A 317 3.46 11.55 22.53
C SER A 317 4.40 10.65 21.71
N GLU A 318 4.78 11.08 20.50
CA GLU A 318 5.55 10.26 19.56
C GLU A 318 7.06 10.21 19.85
N VAL A 319 7.68 9.10 19.45
CA VAL A 319 9.12 8.88 19.54
C VAL A 319 9.82 9.58 18.37
N LEU A 320 10.05 10.89 18.52
CA LEU A 320 10.66 11.76 17.50
C LEU A 320 11.96 11.23 16.87
N ALA A 321 12.72 10.40 17.58
CA ALA A 321 13.92 9.74 17.06
C ALA A 321 13.62 8.85 15.83
N LEU A 322 12.52 8.09 15.83
CA LEU A 322 12.14 7.22 14.71
C LEU A 322 11.88 8.02 13.42
N TYR A 323 11.48 9.29 13.56
CA TYR A 323 11.23 10.19 12.44
C TYR A 323 12.48 10.97 11.99
N LYS A 324 13.67 10.67 12.54
CA LYS A 324 14.97 11.12 12.03
C LYS A 324 15.69 10.03 11.23
N GLU A 325 15.52 8.77 11.61
CA GLU A 325 16.16 7.62 10.96
C GLU A 325 15.78 7.48 9.47
N PRO A 326 16.66 6.93 8.63
CA PRO A 326 16.32 6.62 7.24
C PRO A 326 15.36 5.43 7.14
N SER A 327 14.56 5.38 6.07
CA SER A 327 13.77 4.19 5.69
C SER A 327 14.21 3.65 4.31
N ALA A 328 13.55 2.60 3.83
CA ALA A 328 13.74 2.12 2.46
C ALA A 328 13.31 3.15 1.41
N TRP A 329 12.36 4.04 1.75
CA TRP A 329 11.76 5.02 0.85
C TRP A 329 12.23 6.46 1.11
N VAL A 330 12.81 6.72 2.29
CA VAL A 330 13.32 8.01 2.75
C VAL A 330 14.78 7.84 3.14
N GLN A 331 15.67 7.73 2.15
CA GLN A 331 17.11 7.45 2.33
C GLN A 331 17.90 8.69 2.77
N SER A 332 17.50 9.31 3.88
CA SER A 332 18.11 10.53 4.46
C SER A 332 19.59 10.40 4.80
N ASP A 333 20.07 9.17 4.98
CA ASP A 333 21.46 8.83 5.23
C ASP A 333 22.35 8.91 3.97
N SER A 334 21.76 8.87 2.77
CA SER A 334 22.49 8.86 1.49
C SER A 334 23.35 10.12 1.30
N PRO A 335 24.60 10.01 0.80
CA PRO A 335 25.44 11.16 0.45
C PRO A 335 24.77 12.14 -0.54
N VAL A 336 23.93 11.63 -1.45
CA VAL A 336 23.21 12.46 -2.44
C VAL A 336 22.14 13.31 -1.77
N ILE A 337 21.35 12.72 -0.86
CA ILE A 337 20.34 13.45 -0.09
C ILE A 337 21.03 14.47 0.84
N LYS A 338 22.16 14.10 1.45
CA LYS A 338 22.96 15.01 2.32
C LYS A 338 23.62 16.17 1.56
N ASP A 339 23.88 16.07 0.26
CA ASP A 339 24.26 17.22 -0.58
C ASP A 339 23.05 18.11 -0.89
N LEU A 340 21.95 17.51 -1.36
CA LEU A 340 20.71 18.23 -1.66
C LEU A 340 20.19 18.98 -0.43
N ALA A 341 20.23 18.38 0.75
CA ALA A 341 19.78 18.98 1.99
C ALA A 341 20.58 20.26 2.36
N LYS A 342 21.91 20.23 2.21
CA LYS A 342 22.77 21.41 2.45
C LYS A 342 22.46 22.54 1.47
N ARG A 343 22.29 22.19 0.19
CA ARG A 343 21.92 23.15 -0.89
C ARG A 343 20.51 23.70 -0.73
N ALA A 344 19.58 22.89 -0.23
CA ALA A 344 18.19 23.26 0.03
C ALA A 344 18.05 24.17 1.26
N ALA A 345 18.87 23.96 2.30
CA ALA A 345 18.94 24.85 3.46
C ALA A 345 19.62 26.19 3.14
N GLY A 346 20.80 26.14 2.50
CA GLY A 346 21.66 27.31 2.32
C GLY A 346 22.07 27.95 3.65
N ASP A 347 22.26 29.27 3.65
CA ASP A 347 22.65 30.05 4.84
C ASP A 347 21.48 30.37 5.80
N ALA A 348 20.48 29.48 5.88
CA ALA A 348 19.30 29.67 6.72
C ALA A 348 19.63 29.65 8.22
N ALA A 349 19.17 30.69 8.92
CA ALA A 349 19.53 30.99 10.32
C ALA A 349 18.92 30.02 11.35
N ASP A 350 17.77 29.43 11.05
CA ASP A 350 17.02 28.52 11.92
C ASP A 350 16.30 27.42 11.10
N ASP A 351 15.77 26.41 11.78
CA ASP A 351 15.16 25.24 11.12
C ASP A 351 13.82 25.55 10.42
N GLN A 352 13.11 26.60 10.84
CA GLN A 352 11.89 27.06 10.16
C GLN A 352 12.24 27.73 8.83
N ALA A 353 13.32 28.52 8.77
CA ALA A 353 13.88 29.06 7.54
C ALA A 353 14.44 27.95 6.65
N ARG A 354 15.18 26.98 7.21
CA ARG A 354 15.70 25.82 6.45
C ARG A 354 14.59 25.03 5.77
N MET A 355 13.50 24.73 6.48
CA MET A 355 12.36 24.01 5.90
C MET A 355 11.58 24.83 4.88
N THR A 356 11.48 26.16 5.07
CA THR A 356 10.88 27.07 4.09
C THR A 356 11.72 27.11 2.80
N HIS A 357 13.05 27.18 2.90
CA HIS A 357 13.95 27.07 1.75
C HIS A 357 13.88 25.68 1.11
N ALA A 358 13.81 24.60 1.90
CA ALA A 358 13.75 23.24 1.40
C ALA A 358 12.45 22.92 0.65
N GLU A 359 11.30 23.39 1.13
CA GLU A 359 10.02 23.27 0.41
C GLU A 359 10.09 23.98 -0.94
N ALA A 360 10.58 25.22 -0.97
CA ALA A 360 10.76 26.00 -2.20
C ALA A 360 11.79 25.36 -3.15
N PHE A 361 12.86 24.77 -2.62
CA PHE A 361 13.87 24.04 -3.38
C PHE A 361 13.27 22.78 -4.03
N VAL A 362 12.57 21.93 -3.28
CA VAL A 362 11.98 20.68 -3.81
C VAL A 362 10.93 21.00 -4.90
N ARG A 363 10.08 22.02 -4.67
CA ARG A 363 9.09 22.54 -5.63
C ARG A 363 9.70 23.00 -6.97
N GLN A 364 10.99 23.38 -6.98
CA GLN A 364 11.73 23.78 -8.19
C GLN A 364 12.65 22.67 -8.72
N TYR A 365 13.08 21.74 -7.86
CA TYR A 365 14.02 20.67 -8.19
C TYR A 365 13.35 19.54 -8.99
N ILE A 366 12.09 19.22 -8.65
CA ILE A 366 11.26 18.28 -9.39
C ILE A 366 10.59 19.04 -10.55
N PHE A 367 10.87 18.64 -11.78
CA PHE A 367 10.33 19.25 -13.00
C PHE A 367 9.38 18.28 -13.71
N GLY A 368 8.43 18.83 -14.48
CA GLY A 368 7.52 18.02 -15.29
C GLY A 368 6.67 17.07 -14.43
N LYS A 369 5.82 17.63 -13.56
CA LYS A 369 4.88 16.85 -12.75
C LYS A 369 4.14 15.84 -13.61
N THR A 370 4.22 14.58 -13.23
CA THR A 370 3.66 13.47 -14.00
C THR A 370 3.12 12.39 -13.08
N LEU A 371 1.96 11.84 -13.44
CA LEU A 371 1.33 10.72 -12.75
C LEU A 371 1.98 9.38 -13.14
N SER A 372 2.92 9.39 -14.10
CA SER A 372 3.60 8.23 -14.68
C SER A 372 4.73 7.63 -13.83
N VAL A 373 5.01 8.15 -12.63
CA VAL A 373 6.08 7.63 -11.74
C VAL A 373 5.53 6.61 -10.74
N GLY A 374 4.25 6.76 -10.33
CA GLY A 374 3.53 5.78 -9.51
C GLY A 374 3.94 5.76 -8.04
N TYR A 375 5.22 5.49 -7.72
CA TYR A 375 5.79 5.65 -6.38
C TYR A 375 7.34 5.56 -6.38
N ALA A 376 8.06 6.69 -6.34
CA ALA A 376 9.53 6.71 -6.26
C ALA A 376 10.08 7.00 -4.86
N SER A 377 11.12 6.27 -4.44
CA SER A 377 11.84 6.61 -3.21
C SER A 377 12.61 7.93 -3.33
N ALA A 378 12.91 8.59 -2.20
CA ALA A 378 13.53 9.90 -2.18
C ALA A 378 14.87 9.97 -2.96
N LEU A 379 15.67 8.90 -2.94
CA LEU A 379 16.92 8.80 -3.70
C LEU A 379 16.72 8.66 -5.22
N GLU A 380 15.61 8.04 -5.66
CA GLU A 380 15.21 8.07 -7.07
C GLU A 380 14.78 9.46 -7.47
N VAL A 381 13.91 10.13 -6.71
CA VAL A 381 13.46 11.50 -6.98
C VAL A 381 14.64 12.49 -7.03
N ALA A 382 15.61 12.32 -6.12
CA ALA A 382 16.87 13.06 -6.12
C ALA A 382 17.64 12.97 -7.45
N THR A 383 17.50 11.85 -8.17
CA THR A 383 18.20 11.53 -9.41
C THR A 383 17.35 11.82 -10.66
N THR A 384 16.10 11.34 -10.70
CA THR A 384 15.16 11.42 -11.84
C THR A 384 14.47 12.78 -11.96
N ARG A 385 14.30 13.49 -10.83
CA ARG A 385 13.67 14.81 -10.72
C ARG A 385 12.24 14.90 -11.29
N GLN A 386 11.49 13.81 -11.27
CA GLN A 386 10.13 13.71 -11.80
C GLN A 386 9.22 13.01 -10.78
N GLY A 387 7.91 13.29 -10.86
CA GLY A 387 6.89 12.68 -10.00
C GLY A 387 5.69 13.60 -9.73
N ASP A 388 4.83 13.17 -8.82
CA ASP A 388 3.66 13.91 -8.31
C ASP A 388 3.83 14.32 -6.83
N CYS A 389 2.75 14.54 -6.11
CA CYS A 389 2.75 14.87 -4.68
C CYS A 389 3.58 13.89 -3.82
N THR A 390 3.54 12.61 -4.18
CA THR A 390 4.23 11.52 -3.51
C THR A 390 5.74 11.74 -3.48
N GLU A 391 6.31 12.02 -4.65
CA GLU A 391 7.75 12.25 -4.81
C GLU A 391 8.23 13.56 -4.18
N HIS A 392 7.40 14.61 -4.21
CA HIS A 392 7.70 15.86 -3.51
C HIS A 392 7.75 15.65 -1.99
N ALA A 393 6.77 14.93 -1.43
CA ALA A 393 6.71 14.61 -0.01
C ALA A 393 7.88 13.71 0.43
N LEU A 394 8.23 12.68 -0.35
CA LEU A 394 9.34 11.78 -0.03
C LEU A 394 10.70 12.50 -0.05
N LEU A 395 10.97 13.29 -1.09
CA LEU A 395 12.24 14.04 -1.18
C LEU A 395 12.35 15.12 -0.10
N LEU A 396 11.27 15.86 0.19
CA LEU A 396 11.27 16.88 1.25
C LEU A 396 11.44 16.25 2.65
N THR A 397 10.80 15.10 2.91
CA THR A 397 10.98 14.34 4.16
C THR A 397 12.43 13.85 4.31
N ALA A 398 13.04 13.36 3.23
CA ALA A 398 14.43 12.88 3.26
C ALA A 398 15.44 14.02 3.48
N ILE A 399 15.19 15.18 2.88
CA ILE A 399 15.97 16.41 3.11
C ILE A 399 15.83 16.88 4.57
N ALA A 400 14.61 16.92 5.12
CA ALA A 400 14.38 17.31 6.52
C ALA A 400 15.14 16.39 7.50
N ARG A 401 15.02 15.06 7.33
CA ARG A 401 15.78 14.08 8.13
C ARG A 401 17.29 14.24 7.97
N ALA A 402 17.78 14.54 6.77
CA ALA A 402 19.20 14.79 6.51
C ALA A 402 19.73 16.12 7.11
N LEU A 403 18.83 17.01 7.55
CA LEU A 403 19.12 18.21 8.35
C LEU A 403 18.98 17.96 9.87
N ASP A 404 18.79 16.70 10.30
CA ASP A 404 18.49 16.30 11.69
C ASP A 404 17.15 16.85 12.24
N ILE A 405 16.20 17.17 11.34
CA ILE A 405 14.83 17.59 11.67
C ILE A 405 13.90 16.35 11.60
N PRO A 406 13.14 16.01 12.66
CA PRO A 406 12.19 14.89 12.59
C PRO A 406 11.11 15.16 11.55
N ALA A 407 10.86 14.22 10.64
CA ALA A 407 9.92 14.37 9.54
C ALA A 407 9.16 13.07 9.22
N ARG A 408 7.88 13.20 8.86
CA ARG A 408 7.00 12.12 8.43
C ARG A 408 6.23 12.51 7.17
N VAL A 409 5.93 11.52 6.32
CA VAL A 409 5.03 11.70 5.17
C VAL A 409 3.60 11.63 5.69
N ALA A 410 2.80 12.62 5.37
CA ALA A 410 1.36 12.66 5.62
C ALA A 410 0.61 12.46 4.29
N THR A 411 -0.48 11.71 4.34
CA THR A 411 -1.19 11.23 3.15
C THR A 411 -2.70 11.30 3.38
N GLY A 412 -3.44 11.71 2.35
CA GLY A 412 -4.88 11.90 2.45
C GLY A 412 -5.43 12.71 1.28
N LEU A 413 -5.99 13.88 1.57
CA LEU A 413 -6.62 14.78 0.60
C LEU A 413 -6.05 16.18 0.63
N ALA A 414 -6.08 16.86 -0.52
CA ALA A 414 -5.93 18.32 -0.59
C ALA A 414 -7.02 18.95 -1.47
N TYR A 415 -7.61 20.06 -1.02
CA TYR A 415 -8.55 20.85 -1.83
C TYR A 415 -7.82 21.60 -2.95
N VAL A 416 -8.30 21.39 -4.18
CA VAL A 416 -7.88 22.11 -5.38
C VAL A 416 -9.11 22.79 -6.02
N PRO A 417 -8.98 24.03 -6.55
CA PRO A 417 -10.13 24.72 -7.15
C PRO A 417 -10.68 24.05 -8.42
N SER A 418 -9.87 23.24 -9.12
CA SER A 418 -10.25 22.53 -10.35
C SER A 418 -9.32 21.33 -10.58
N PHE A 419 -9.86 20.24 -11.12
CA PHE A 419 -9.16 19.01 -11.49
C PHE A 419 -9.95 18.26 -12.58
N GLY A 420 -9.32 17.97 -13.72
CA GLY A 420 -10.02 17.44 -14.90
C GLY A 420 -11.16 18.37 -15.34
N ASP A 421 -12.36 17.82 -15.55
CA ASP A 421 -13.60 18.56 -15.82
C ASP A 421 -14.40 18.93 -14.55
N ARG A 422 -13.81 18.85 -13.35
CA ARG A 422 -14.47 19.13 -12.06
C ARG A 422 -13.85 20.32 -11.32
N ASP A 423 -14.71 21.20 -10.81
CA ASP A 423 -14.33 22.32 -9.94
C ASP A 423 -14.65 22.04 -8.47
N ASP A 424 -13.95 22.73 -7.55
CA ASP A 424 -14.10 22.64 -6.09
C ASP A 424 -14.04 21.21 -5.53
N VAL A 425 -12.88 20.55 -5.69
CA VAL A 425 -12.70 19.13 -5.29
C VAL A 425 -11.55 18.92 -4.32
N PHE A 426 -11.59 17.80 -3.61
CA PHE A 426 -10.50 17.25 -2.82
C PHE A 426 -9.88 16.07 -3.58
N VAL A 427 -8.59 16.18 -3.92
CA VAL A 427 -7.84 15.14 -4.66
C VAL A 427 -6.97 14.31 -3.71
N PRO A 428 -6.66 13.04 -4.04
CA PRO A 428 -5.66 12.25 -3.32
C PRO A 428 -4.32 12.98 -3.30
N HIS A 429 -3.71 13.13 -2.12
CA HIS A 429 -2.52 13.97 -1.96
C HIS A 429 -1.57 13.49 -0.85
N ALA A 430 -0.30 13.88 -0.97
CA ALA A 430 0.75 13.62 0.02
C ALA A 430 1.62 14.86 0.24
N TRP A 431 2.07 15.05 1.49
CA TRP A 431 2.92 16.17 1.92
C TRP A 431 3.85 15.75 3.07
N THR A 432 4.73 16.64 3.52
CA THR A 432 5.62 16.38 4.67
C THR A 432 5.08 17.08 5.92
N GLU A 433 5.00 16.38 7.05
CA GLU A 433 4.94 17.01 8.37
C GLU A 433 6.33 16.94 9.02
N VAL A 434 6.83 18.07 9.56
CA VAL A 434 8.10 18.15 10.30
C VAL A 434 7.90 18.65 11.73
N TYR A 435 8.72 18.19 12.67
CA TYR A 435 8.63 18.59 14.07
C TYR A 435 9.57 19.77 14.36
N LEU A 436 9.00 20.96 14.55
CA LEU A 436 9.69 22.24 14.78
C LEU A 436 8.98 23.01 15.89
N ASP A 437 9.72 23.75 16.73
CA ASP A 437 9.17 24.55 17.85
C ASP A 437 8.22 23.80 18.80
N GLY A 438 8.44 22.49 18.98
CA GLY A 438 7.63 21.64 19.87
C GLY A 438 6.27 21.24 19.29
N ARG A 439 6.12 21.21 17.96
CA ARG A 439 4.90 20.78 17.25
C ARG A 439 5.21 20.20 15.88
N TRP A 440 4.31 19.37 15.36
CA TRP A 440 4.30 19.05 13.92
C TRP A 440 3.78 20.23 13.10
N GLN A 441 4.38 20.44 11.92
CA GLN A 441 4.02 21.46 10.94
C GLN A 441 4.08 20.88 9.53
N GLY A 442 2.99 20.96 8.78
CA GLY A 442 2.91 20.58 7.38
C GLY A 442 3.64 21.55 6.45
N PHE A 443 4.34 21.00 5.47
CA PHE A 443 4.96 21.68 4.32
C PHE A 443 4.60 20.89 3.07
N ASP A 444 4.25 21.57 1.99
CA ASP A 444 3.85 20.95 0.74
C ASP A 444 4.54 21.59 -0.46
N ALA A 445 5.63 20.96 -0.91
CA ALA A 445 6.35 21.34 -2.12
C ALA A 445 5.57 21.05 -3.42
N ALA A 446 4.54 20.20 -3.40
CA ALA A 446 3.74 19.91 -4.58
C ALA A 446 2.69 20.98 -4.86
N LEU A 447 1.94 21.47 -3.86
CA LEU A 447 1.06 22.64 -4.03
C LEU A 447 1.78 23.92 -3.58
N ASN A 448 1.01 24.97 -3.29
CA ASN A 448 1.51 26.28 -2.84
C ASN A 448 1.64 26.34 -1.29
N GLY A 449 2.10 25.24 -0.68
CA GLY A 449 2.24 25.08 0.76
C GLY A 449 0.99 24.56 1.46
N PHE A 450 1.17 24.11 2.69
CA PHE A 450 0.14 23.48 3.51
C PHE A 450 -0.91 24.49 4.04
N ASP A 451 -2.18 24.07 4.10
CA ASP A 451 -3.30 24.85 4.62
C ASP A 451 -4.44 23.94 5.13
N SER A 452 -5.53 24.53 5.68
CA SER A 452 -6.68 23.76 6.19
C SER A 452 -7.48 23.00 5.12
N GLY A 453 -7.13 23.14 3.83
CA GLY A 453 -7.66 22.31 2.75
C GLY A 453 -6.99 20.93 2.67
N HIS A 454 -5.96 20.67 3.48
CA HIS A 454 -5.28 19.39 3.57
C HIS A 454 -5.88 18.54 4.69
N ILE A 455 -6.44 17.36 4.36
CA ILE A 455 -7.07 16.44 5.32
C ILE A 455 -6.21 15.18 5.42
N ALA A 456 -5.58 14.97 6.58
CA ALA A 456 -4.75 13.80 6.84
C ALA A 456 -5.62 12.54 7.02
N LEU A 457 -5.20 11.42 6.45
CA LEU A 457 -5.85 10.12 6.61
C LEU A 457 -4.89 9.11 7.24
N ALA A 458 -3.63 9.07 6.77
CA ALA A 458 -2.55 8.30 7.38
C ALA A 458 -1.22 9.07 7.39
N VAL A 459 -0.35 8.75 8.36
CA VAL A 459 1.04 9.26 8.46
C VAL A 459 2.05 8.12 8.54
N GLY A 460 3.26 8.34 8.04
CA GLY A 460 4.29 7.29 7.96
C GLY A 460 5.70 7.78 7.62
N ASP A 461 6.59 6.82 7.42
CA ASP A 461 8.01 6.98 7.10
C ASP A 461 8.31 6.89 5.60
N GLY A 462 7.28 7.06 4.77
CA GLY A 462 7.35 6.98 3.31
C GLY A 462 7.02 5.61 2.72
N ASP A 463 6.61 4.63 3.53
CA ASP A 463 6.17 3.33 3.03
C ASP A 463 4.88 3.41 2.18
N PRO A 464 4.85 2.87 0.94
CA PRO A 464 3.68 2.92 0.08
C PRO A 464 2.46 2.21 0.66
N VAL A 465 2.60 1.19 1.52
CA VAL A 465 1.46 0.54 2.17
C VAL A 465 0.67 1.55 3.02
N ARG A 466 1.36 2.51 3.65
CA ARG A 466 0.73 3.61 4.41
C ARG A 466 0.20 4.71 3.52
N TYR A 467 0.89 5.07 2.44
CA TYR A 467 0.34 6.02 1.46
C TYR A 467 -0.94 5.48 0.83
N PHE A 468 -0.91 4.22 0.40
CA PHE A 468 -2.11 3.56 -0.06
C PHE A 468 -3.14 3.57 1.07
N ALA A 469 -2.85 3.17 2.32
CA ALA A 469 -3.81 3.29 3.43
C ALA A 469 -4.55 4.64 3.53
N GLY A 470 -3.89 5.78 3.28
CA GLY A 470 -4.57 7.07 3.15
C GLY A 470 -5.54 7.12 1.96
N VAL A 471 -5.09 6.68 0.78
CA VAL A 471 -5.89 6.54 -0.45
C VAL A 471 -7.11 5.60 -0.31
N ALA A 472 -7.19 4.77 0.74
CA ALA A 472 -8.31 3.85 0.95
C ALA A 472 -9.63 4.61 1.08
N LEU A 473 -9.70 5.42 2.14
CA LEU A 473 -10.94 5.97 2.63
C LEU A 473 -11.61 6.80 1.53
N LEU A 474 -10.82 7.37 0.61
CA LEU A 474 -11.26 8.21 -0.50
C LEU A 474 -12.39 7.61 -1.34
N GLY A 475 -12.28 6.35 -1.76
CA GLY A 475 -13.33 5.67 -2.54
C GLY A 475 -14.61 5.33 -1.75
N ARG A 476 -14.70 5.75 -0.48
CA ARG A 476 -15.85 5.56 0.42
C ARG A 476 -16.15 6.76 1.32
N LEU A 477 -15.37 7.83 1.22
CA LEU A 477 -15.44 9.04 2.05
C LEU A 477 -16.25 10.09 1.31
N GLN A 478 -17.17 10.72 2.03
CA GLN A 478 -17.89 11.89 1.58
C GLN A 478 -17.65 13.00 2.59
N ILE A 479 -17.33 14.19 2.10
CA ILE A 479 -17.29 15.39 2.92
C ILE A 479 -18.72 15.91 2.96
N ASP A 480 -19.43 15.68 4.05
CA ASP A 480 -20.84 16.08 4.20
C ASP A 480 -20.97 17.61 4.31
N ARG A 481 -19.98 18.26 4.94
CA ARG A 481 -20.02 19.68 5.27
C ARG A 481 -18.63 20.24 5.54
N VAL A 482 -18.41 21.50 5.17
CA VAL A 482 -17.24 22.28 5.60
C VAL A 482 -17.63 23.66 6.14
N ALA A 483 -17.24 23.93 7.39
CA ALA A 483 -17.47 25.18 8.10
C ALA A 483 -16.15 25.83 8.51
N GLN A 484 -16.07 27.16 8.45
CA GLN A 484 -14.99 27.91 9.08
C GLN A 484 -15.33 28.10 10.57
N VAL A 485 -14.36 27.86 11.46
CA VAL A 485 -14.48 28.26 12.86
C VAL A 485 -14.27 29.77 12.92
N GLN A 486 -15.31 30.52 13.33
CA GLN A 486 -15.16 31.96 13.58
C GLN A 486 -14.26 32.18 14.81
N PRO A 487 -13.36 33.18 14.78
CA PRO A 487 -12.37 33.42 15.83
C PRO A 487 -12.95 34.04 17.10
#